data_AF-A0A968IZZ5-F1
#
_entry.id   AF-A0A968IZZ5-F1
#
_cell.length_a   1.000
_cell.length_b   1.000
_cell.length_c   1.000
_cell.angle_alpha   90.00
_cell.angle_beta   90.00
_cell.angle_gamma   90.00
#
_symmetry.space_group_name_H-M   'P 1'
#
loop_
_entity.id
_entity.type
_entity.pdbx_description
1 polymer ?
#
loop_
_entity_poly.entity_id
_entity_poly.type
_entity_poly.pdbx_seq_one_letter_code
_entity_poly.pdbx_strand_id
1 'polypeptide(L)'
;MSINRCASGVGLLFLEGSFLLLGLLGLSSCSVSSPSASTETDEIELRMVHASPNAPPLSLIVGGLTFPSVEYGNQGSYERILTGTYDLGFRAGSRGLDQLIPANSQVGNTVIDFPERGTFTVVAVDEPARVTALILEDRQPPEFGMATVRFVHAVPDAPALAWESTDTSAVVTGLEFGQVSNYVALDPGFTTLLLTTTAAEVTAFTDPVAGTVLDEFDLELDAGKVYSLVVTGLLRGDPGLQLILSEEDQANEFL
;
A
#
# COMPACT_ATOMS: atom_id res chain seq x y z
N MET A 1 -18.16 5.77 -39.08
CA MET A 1 -18.46 5.07 -40.35
C MET A 1 -17.27 5.31 -41.29
N SER A 2 -16.24 4.47 -41.19
CA SER A 2 -15.00 4.65 -41.96
C SER A 2 -15.14 3.96 -43.32
N ILE A 3 -14.92 4.71 -44.40
CA ILE A 3 -15.03 4.25 -45.78
C ILE A 3 -13.63 3.80 -46.23
N ASN A 4 -13.43 2.49 -46.40
CA ASN A 4 -12.26 1.93 -47.06
C ASN A 4 -12.41 2.10 -48.58
N ARG A 5 -11.54 2.93 -49.18
CA ARG A 5 -11.36 3.01 -50.64
C ARG A 5 -10.33 1.98 -51.08
N CYS A 6 -10.76 0.92 -51.77
CA CYS A 6 -9.87 0.10 -52.59
C CYS A 6 -9.72 0.77 -53.97
N ALA A 7 -8.52 1.23 -54.30
CA ALA A 7 -8.17 1.70 -55.64
C ALA A 7 -7.92 0.47 -56.54
N SER A 8 -8.76 0.30 -57.56
CA SER A 8 -8.56 -0.67 -58.64
C SER A 8 -7.92 0.05 -59.83
N GLY A 9 -6.67 -0.30 -60.14
CA GLY A 9 -5.99 0.13 -61.36
C GLY A 9 -6.04 -0.99 -62.39
N VAL A 10 -6.69 -0.75 -63.53
CA VAL A 10 -6.58 -1.61 -64.71
C VAL A 10 -6.01 -0.76 -65.84
N GLY A 11 -4.72 -0.95 -66.13
CA GLY A 11 -4.07 -0.42 -67.31
C GLY A 11 -4.24 -1.39 -68.48
N LEU A 12 -4.72 -0.89 -69.62
CA LEU A 12 -4.83 -1.64 -70.87
C LEU A 12 -3.72 -1.15 -71.83
N LEU A 13 -2.77 -2.02 -72.15
CA LEU A 13 -1.84 -1.85 -73.28
C LEU A 13 -1.87 -3.13 -74.12
N PHE A 14 -2.15 -2.96 -75.41
CA PHE A 14 -2.18 -4.00 -76.43
C PHE A 14 -0.75 -4.39 -76.85
N LEU A 15 -0.47 -5.70 -77.00
CA LEU A 15 0.30 -6.22 -78.14
C LEU A 15 0.11 -7.74 -78.30
N GLU A 16 0.08 -8.19 -79.55
CA GLU A 16 -0.23 -9.54 -80.00
C GLU A 16 0.89 -10.56 -79.71
N GLY A 17 0.51 -11.82 -79.44
CA GLY A 17 1.44 -12.96 -79.46
C GLY A 17 0.97 -14.16 -78.63
N SER A 18 0.57 -15.23 -79.33
CA SER A 18 0.22 -16.55 -78.76
C SER A 18 1.29 -17.12 -77.83
N PHE A 19 0.93 -17.45 -76.59
CA PHE A 19 1.68 -18.37 -75.74
C PHE A 19 0.74 -19.10 -74.76
N LEU A 20 0.85 -20.43 -74.70
CA LEU A 20 0.23 -21.29 -73.70
C LEU A 20 0.68 -20.84 -72.30
N LEU A 21 -0.27 -20.61 -71.38
CA LEU A 21 0.03 -20.35 -69.97
C LEU A 21 -0.81 -21.26 -69.06
N LEU A 22 -0.08 -22.08 -68.30
CA LEU A 22 -0.54 -22.99 -67.27
C LEU A 22 -1.18 -22.19 -66.12
N GLY A 23 -2.46 -22.43 -65.82
CA GLY A 23 -3.16 -21.77 -64.72
C GLY A 23 -2.72 -22.32 -63.36
N LEU A 24 -1.98 -21.53 -62.58
CA LEU A 24 -1.88 -21.69 -61.13
C LEU A 24 -2.82 -20.69 -60.46
N LEU A 25 -3.90 -21.19 -59.85
CA LEU A 25 -4.70 -20.41 -58.91
C LEU A 25 -3.88 -20.19 -57.63
N GLY A 26 -3.32 -18.99 -57.46
CA GLY A 26 -2.77 -18.54 -56.18
C GLY A 26 -3.90 -18.26 -55.20
N LEU A 27 -4.09 -19.14 -54.22
CA LEU A 27 -4.91 -18.84 -53.04
C LEU A 27 -4.17 -17.80 -52.21
N SER A 28 -4.57 -16.54 -52.32
CA SER A 28 -4.08 -15.47 -51.46
C SER A 28 -4.63 -15.70 -50.05
N SER A 29 -3.78 -16.25 -49.17
CA SER A 29 -4.11 -16.48 -47.76
C SER A 29 -4.06 -15.14 -47.04
N CYS A 30 -5.23 -14.51 -46.85
CA CYS A 30 -5.36 -13.43 -45.88
C CYS A 30 -5.20 -14.03 -44.48
N SER A 31 -4.01 -13.93 -43.90
CA SER A 31 -3.82 -14.12 -42.47
C SER A 31 -4.57 -13.00 -41.75
N VAL A 32 -5.81 -13.28 -41.35
CA VAL A 32 -6.56 -12.47 -40.38
C VAL A 32 -5.80 -12.59 -39.07
N SER A 33 -5.01 -11.58 -38.74
CA SER A 33 -4.47 -11.41 -37.41
C SER A 33 -5.64 -11.24 -36.44
N SER A 34 -5.96 -12.32 -35.72
CA SER A 34 -6.91 -12.26 -34.60
C SER A 34 -6.45 -11.19 -33.62
N PRO A 35 -7.31 -10.26 -33.18
CA PRO A 35 -6.97 -9.42 -32.05
C PRO A 35 -6.77 -10.34 -30.86
N SER A 36 -5.52 -10.46 -30.39
CA SER A 36 -5.25 -11.01 -29.07
C SER A 36 -5.79 -9.98 -28.09
N ALA A 37 -7.05 -10.15 -27.67
CA ALA A 37 -7.54 -9.49 -26.49
C ALA A 37 -6.79 -10.11 -25.31
N SER A 38 -5.67 -9.52 -24.94
CA SER A 38 -5.14 -9.68 -23.59
C SER A 38 -6.24 -9.15 -22.68
N THR A 39 -6.92 -10.04 -21.96
CA THR A 39 -7.68 -9.65 -20.78
C THR A 39 -6.64 -9.14 -19.79
N GLU A 40 -6.29 -7.85 -19.88
CA GLU A 40 -5.59 -7.20 -18.78
C GLU A 40 -6.51 -7.37 -17.59
N THR A 41 -6.12 -8.28 -16.70
CA THR A 41 -6.80 -8.42 -15.42
C THR A 41 -6.22 -7.30 -14.60
N ASP A 42 -7.06 -6.40 -14.10
CA ASP A 42 -6.55 -5.29 -13.30
C ASP A 42 -5.86 -5.86 -12.06
N GLU A 43 -4.65 -5.36 -11.78
CA GLU A 43 -3.84 -5.76 -10.65
C GLU A 43 -3.75 -4.60 -9.65
N ILE A 44 -3.54 -4.94 -8.39
CA ILE A 44 -3.14 -4.02 -7.33
C ILE A 44 -1.77 -4.43 -6.81
N GLU A 45 -1.08 -3.48 -6.18
CA GLU A 45 0.12 -3.74 -5.40
C GLU A 45 -0.23 -3.69 -3.91
N LEU A 46 0.18 -4.71 -3.16
CA LEU A 46 -0.15 -4.86 -1.75
C LEU A 46 1.10 -5.21 -0.95
N ARG A 47 1.30 -4.55 0.19
CA ARG A 47 2.32 -4.95 1.18
C ARG A 47 1.75 -5.02 2.58
N MET A 48 2.55 -5.57 3.49
CA MET A 48 2.26 -5.59 4.92
C MET A 48 3.28 -4.76 5.71
N VAL A 49 2.80 -4.01 6.70
CA VAL A 49 3.60 -3.45 7.80
C VAL A 49 3.18 -4.15 9.10
N HIS A 50 4.14 -4.60 9.89
CA HIS A 50 3.86 -5.27 11.16
C HIS A 50 4.10 -4.34 12.35
N ALA A 51 3.01 -3.79 12.89
CA ALA A 51 2.99 -2.84 14.01
C ALA A 51 2.17 -3.35 15.21
N SER A 52 2.13 -4.67 15.40
CA SER A 52 1.40 -5.33 16.51
C SER A 52 2.41 -5.78 17.56
N PRO A 53 2.53 -5.07 18.70
CA PRO A 53 3.55 -5.35 19.70
C PRO A 53 3.35 -6.73 20.33
N ASN A 54 4.46 -7.39 20.68
CA ASN A 54 4.52 -8.74 21.25
C ASN A 54 3.92 -9.87 20.40
N ALA A 55 3.43 -9.58 19.19
CA ALA A 55 3.03 -10.63 18.27
C ALA A 55 4.29 -11.26 17.64
N PRO A 56 4.24 -12.57 17.36
CA PRO A 56 5.29 -13.22 16.59
C PRO A 56 5.29 -12.70 15.15
N PRO A 57 6.31 -13.02 14.32
CA PRO A 57 6.32 -12.65 12.90
C PRO A 57 5.01 -13.04 12.23
N LEU A 58 4.44 -12.14 11.41
CA LEU A 58 3.12 -12.36 10.82
C LEU A 58 3.23 -12.45 9.29
N SER A 59 2.56 -13.43 8.69
CA SER A 59 2.26 -13.46 7.26
C SER A 59 0.86 -12.92 7.01
N LEU A 60 0.72 -12.02 6.02
CA LEU A 60 -0.58 -11.61 5.51
C LEU A 60 -1.18 -12.71 4.62
N ILE A 61 -2.46 -13.00 4.83
CA ILE A 61 -3.26 -13.92 4.00
C ILE A 61 -4.33 -13.12 3.28
N VAL A 62 -4.40 -13.24 1.94
CA VAL A 62 -5.36 -12.52 1.10
C VAL A 62 -6.01 -13.49 0.12
N GLY A 63 -7.29 -13.80 0.30
CA GLY A 63 -7.99 -14.73 -0.60
C GLY A 63 -7.33 -16.12 -0.70
N GLY A 64 -6.62 -16.55 0.34
CA GLY A 64 -5.84 -17.79 0.37
C GLY A 64 -4.39 -17.67 -0.12
N LEU A 65 -3.99 -16.54 -0.71
CA LEU A 65 -2.59 -16.24 -0.99
C LEU A 65 -1.87 -15.91 0.31
N THR A 66 -0.63 -16.39 0.49
CA THR A 66 0.20 -16.06 1.65
C THR A 66 1.39 -15.23 1.23
N PHE A 67 1.53 -14.05 1.83
CA PHE A 67 2.67 -13.18 1.71
C PHE A 67 3.82 -13.64 2.65
N PRO A 68 5.08 -13.30 2.33
CA PRO A 68 6.21 -13.53 3.22
C PRO A 68 5.96 -13.01 4.64
N SER A 69 6.49 -13.71 5.65
CA SER A 69 6.36 -13.27 7.03
C SER A 69 7.15 -11.98 7.26
N VAL A 70 6.53 -11.02 7.92
CA VAL A 70 7.14 -9.76 8.33
C VAL A 70 7.39 -9.82 9.84
N GLU A 71 8.61 -9.50 10.25
CA GLU A 71 8.98 -9.36 11.66
C GLU A 71 8.35 -8.11 12.27
N TYR A 72 8.05 -8.10 13.58
CA TYR A 72 7.54 -6.92 14.26
C TYR A 72 8.49 -5.72 14.07
N GLY A 73 7.93 -4.53 13.81
CA GLY A 73 8.69 -3.31 13.54
C GLY A 73 9.19 -3.17 12.10
N ASN A 74 8.85 -4.12 11.22
CA ASN A 74 9.29 -4.10 9.81
C ASN A 74 8.11 -4.06 8.83
N GLN A 75 8.46 -3.95 7.54
CA GLN A 75 7.54 -4.02 6.42
C GLN A 75 7.99 -5.07 5.40
N GLY A 76 7.04 -5.63 4.66
CA GLY A 76 7.28 -6.47 3.50
C GLY A 76 7.44 -5.67 2.22
N SER A 77 7.78 -6.38 1.14
CA SER A 77 7.75 -5.83 -0.22
C SER A 77 6.32 -5.77 -0.77
N TYR A 78 6.08 -4.90 -1.74
CA TYR A 78 4.85 -4.93 -2.51
C TYR A 78 4.82 -6.17 -3.40
N GLU A 79 3.67 -6.84 -3.43
CA GLU A 79 3.39 -7.92 -4.38
C GLU A 79 2.12 -7.62 -5.16
N ARG A 80 2.08 -8.08 -6.41
CA ARG A 80 0.92 -7.90 -7.28
C ARG A 80 -0.09 -9.01 -7.07
N ILE A 81 -1.34 -8.61 -6.88
CA ILE A 81 -2.49 -9.52 -6.88
C ILE A 81 -3.58 -8.93 -7.78
N LEU A 82 -4.52 -9.76 -8.21
CA LEU A 82 -5.64 -9.29 -9.02
C LEU A 82 -6.55 -8.37 -8.20
N THR A 83 -7.28 -7.48 -8.87
CA THR A 83 -8.40 -6.76 -8.27
C THR A 83 -9.51 -7.73 -7.88
N GLY A 84 -10.30 -7.33 -6.90
CA GLY A 84 -11.46 -8.07 -6.45
C GLY A 84 -11.65 -8.04 -4.95
N THR A 85 -12.55 -8.90 -4.50
CA THR A 85 -12.98 -8.98 -3.12
C THR A 85 -12.31 -10.15 -2.41
N TYR A 86 -11.61 -9.90 -1.31
CA TYR A 86 -10.83 -10.91 -0.59
C TYR A 86 -11.13 -10.94 0.90
N ASP A 87 -11.10 -12.14 1.49
CA ASP A 87 -10.92 -12.29 2.93
C ASP A 87 -9.47 -11.97 3.30
N LEU A 88 -9.29 -11.12 4.31
CA LEU A 88 -7.99 -10.85 4.92
C LEU A 88 -7.82 -11.58 6.26
N GLY A 89 -6.60 -12.06 6.49
CA GLY A 89 -6.22 -12.66 7.76
C GLY A 89 -4.71 -12.58 8.01
N PHE A 90 -4.30 -12.87 9.23
CA PHE A 90 -2.90 -13.00 9.57
C PHE A 90 -2.58 -14.45 9.97
N ARG A 91 -1.40 -14.90 9.63
CA ARG A 91 -0.86 -16.16 10.12
C ARG A 91 0.36 -15.87 10.99
N ALA A 92 0.30 -16.28 12.24
CA ALA A 92 1.44 -16.19 13.15
C ALA A 92 2.50 -17.21 12.74
N GLY A 93 3.69 -16.71 12.45
CA GLY A 93 4.90 -17.48 12.31
C GLY A 93 5.47 -17.78 13.69
N SER A 94 5.41 -19.02 14.14
CA SER A 94 6.30 -19.50 15.19
C SER A 94 6.97 -20.77 14.72
N ARG A 95 8.11 -21.12 15.32
CA ARG A 95 8.75 -22.44 15.12
C ARG A 95 7.77 -23.56 15.56
N GLY A 96 6.85 -23.95 14.70
CA GLY A 96 6.01 -25.13 14.84
C GLY A 96 4.54 -24.95 15.30
N LEU A 97 4.01 -23.74 15.47
CA LEU A 97 2.55 -23.55 15.63
C LEU A 97 2.02 -22.69 14.47
N ASP A 98 1.33 -23.35 13.55
CA ASP A 98 0.58 -22.73 12.45
C ASP A 98 -0.78 -22.25 12.98
N GLN A 99 -0.76 -21.17 13.76
CA GLN A 99 -1.97 -20.57 14.29
C GLN A 99 -2.46 -19.48 13.35
N LEU A 100 -3.61 -19.72 12.71
CA LEU A 100 -4.35 -18.68 12.01
C LEU A 100 -4.91 -17.71 13.05
N ILE A 101 -4.56 -16.44 12.91
CA ILE A 101 -5.13 -15.33 13.65
C ILE A 101 -6.06 -14.62 12.68
N PRO A 102 -7.40 -14.78 12.81
CA PRO A 102 -8.31 -13.98 12.03
C PRO A 102 -7.98 -12.51 12.26
N ALA A 103 -7.85 -11.74 11.18
CA ALA A 103 -7.74 -10.30 11.31
C ALA A 103 -9.08 -9.82 11.88
N ASN A 104 -9.12 -9.57 13.18
CA ASN A 104 -10.26 -8.93 13.81
C ASN A 104 -10.10 -7.44 13.56
N SER A 105 -10.27 -7.01 12.30
CA SER A 105 -10.52 -5.59 12.09
C SER A 105 -11.63 -5.17 13.05
N GLN A 106 -11.66 -3.90 13.47
CA GLN A 106 -12.86 -3.34 14.10
C GLN A 106 -14.13 -3.50 13.20
N VAL A 107 -14.03 -4.20 12.07
CA VAL A 107 -15.09 -5.00 11.45
C VAL A 107 -14.57 -6.43 11.16
N GLY A 108 -15.10 -7.44 11.86
CA GLY A 108 -14.64 -8.84 11.78
C GLY A 108 -14.57 -9.42 10.36
N ASN A 109 -13.69 -10.42 10.14
CA ASN A 109 -13.49 -11.13 8.87
C ASN A 109 -13.59 -10.17 7.67
N THR A 110 -12.60 -9.28 7.54
CA THR A 110 -12.71 -8.14 6.64
C THR A 110 -12.63 -8.62 5.20
N VAL A 111 -13.81 -8.78 4.61
CA VAL A 111 -14.01 -8.85 3.18
C VAL A 111 -13.66 -7.45 2.64
N ILE A 112 -12.54 -7.34 1.94
CA ILE A 112 -12.08 -6.08 1.36
C ILE A 112 -12.26 -6.14 -0.14
N ASP A 113 -12.89 -5.11 -0.67
CA ASP A 113 -12.99 -4.89 -2.11
C ASP A 113 -11.85 -3.98 -2.55
N PHE A 114 -11.05 -4.47 -3.49
CA PHE A 114 -10.07 -3.70 -4.24
C PHE A 114 -10.59 -3.56 -5.68
N PRO A 115 -11.48 -2.58 -5.94
CA PRO A 115 -12.29 -2.54 -7.16
C PRO A 115 -11.52 -2.07 -8.39
N GLU A 116 -10.41 -1.36 -8.19
CA GLU A 116 -9.59 -0.77 -9.24
C GLU A 116 -8.10 -0.90 -8.92
N ARG A 117 -7.26 -0.57 -9.91
CA ARG A 117 -5.80 -0.56 -9.73
C ARG A 117 -5.42 0.40 -8.62
N GLY A 118 -4.50 -0.01 -7.77
CA GLY A 118 -4.03 0.82 -6.67
C GLY A 118 -2.87 0.16 -5.94
N THR A 119 -2.23 0.96 -5.10
CA THR A 119 -1.16 0.50 -4.19
C THR A 119 -1.69 0.59 -2.78
N PHE A 120 -1.52 -0.47 -2.00
CA PHE A 120 -2.12 -0.60 -0.68
C PHE A 120 -1.11 -1.11 0.34
N THR A 121 -1.18 -0.55 1.54
CA THR A 121 -0.43 -1.02 2.70
C THR A 121 -1.39 -1.55 3.77
N VAL A 122 -1.22 -2.80 4.16
CA VAL A 122 -1.92 -3.43 5.29
C VAL A 122 -1.07 -3.34 6.54
N VAL A 123 -1.49 -2.55 7.52
CA VAL A 123 -0.79 -2.44 8.80
C VAL A 123 -1.46 -3.38 9.81
N ALA A 124 -0.72 -4.38 10.30
CA ALA A 124 -1.16 -5.21 11.42
C ALA A 124 -0.93 -4.47 12.74
N VAL A 125 -1.98 -4.23 13.52
CA VAL A 125 -1.93 -3.47 14.79
C VAL A 125 -2.64 -4.21 15.94
N ASP A 126 -2.63 -3.61 17.14
CA ASP A 126 -3.10 -4.17 18.43
C ASP A 126 -2.23 -5.33 18.96
N GLU A 127 -2.52 -5.79 20.17
CA GLU A 127 -1.84 -6.89 20.85
C GLU A 127 -2.18 -8.27 20.26
N PRO A 128 -1.40 -9.35 20.54
CA PRO A 128 -1.49 -10.63 19.85
C PRO A 128 -2.87 -11.30 19.89
N ALA A 129 -3.64 -11.08 20.96
CA ALA A 129 -4.98 -11.64 21.11
C ALA A 129 -6.07 -10.90 20.31
N ARG A 130 -5.76 -9.71 19.79
CA ARG A 130 -6.69 -8.79 19.13
C ARG A 130 -6.14 -8.23 17.82
N VAL A 131 -5.13 -8.89 17.22
CA VAL A 131 -4.49 -8.44 15.99
C VAL A 131 -5.54 -8.10 14.95
N THR A 132 -5.39 -6.90 14.40
CA THR A 132 -6.34 -6.24 13.50
C THR A 132 -5.59 -5.60 12.34
N ALA A 133 -6.29 -5.30 11.25
CA ALA A 133 -5.72 -4.68 10.05
C ALA A 133 -6.24 -3.24 9.87
N LEU A 134 -5.32 -2.30 9.67
CA LEU A 134 -5.58 -1.00 9.05
C LEU A 134 -5.18 -1.07 7.59
N ILE A 135 -6.02 -0.57 6.71
CA ILE A 135 -5.82 -0.67 5.26
C ILE A 135 -5.65 0.72 4.73
N LEU A 136 -4.48 0.97 4.18
CA LEU A 136 -4.08 2.27 3.69
C LEU A 136 -3.96 2.22 2.18
N GLU A 137 -4.51 3.22 1.51
CA GLU A 137 -4.31 3.43 0.09
C GLU A 137 -3.13 4.40 -0.11
N ASP A 138 -2.14 3.96 -0.87
CA ASP A 138 -0.88 4.67 -1.12
C ASP A 138 -1.03 5.47 -2.42
N ARG A 139 -1.88 6.50 -2.37
CA ARG A 139 -2.31 7.28 -3.55
C ARG A 139 -1.81 8.72 -3.60
N GLN A 140 -1.01 9.13 -2.63
CA GLN A 140 -0.58 10.52 -2.52
C GLN A 140 0.54 10.78 -3.52
N PRO A 141 0.36 11.66 -4.52
CA PRO A 141 1.45 12.01 -5.41
C PRO A 141 2.56 12.73 -4.62
N PRO A 142 3.84 12.49 -4.96
CA PRO A 142 4.93 13.19 -4.31
C PRO A 142 4.87 14.68 -4.62
N GLU A 143 5.08 15.49 -3.58
CA GLU A 143 5.18 16.94 -3.74
C GLU A 143 6.60 17.33 -4.16
N PHE A 144 6.73 18.21 -5.15
CA PHE A 144 8.04 18.61 -5.67
C PHE A 144 8.86 19.32 -4.60
N GLY A 145 10.03 18.77 -4.28
CA GLY A 145 10.99 19.38 -3.35
C GLY A 145 10.64 19.21 -1.87
N MET A 146 9.51 18.57 -1.54
CA MET A 146 9.08 18.31 -0.16
C MET A 146 9.08 16.80 0.12
N ALA A 147 9.18 16.42 1.39
CA ALA A 147 8.79 15.08 1.82
C ALA A 147 7.32 15.12 2.27
N THR A 148 6.51 14.17 1.85
CA THR A 148 5.10 14.10 2.23
C THR A 148 4.89 12.96 3.21
N VAL A 149 4.30 13.22 4.37
CA VAL A 149 4.16 12.23 5.45
C VAL A 149 2.71 12.09 5.91
N ARG A 150 2.26 10.88 6.22
CA ARG A 150 1.07 10.63 7.05
C ARG A 150 1.45 9.87 8.30
N PHE A 151 0.69 10.05 9.37
CA PHE A 151 0.95 9.45 10.68
C PHE A 151 -0.10 8.39 10.98
N VAL A 152 0.34 7.25 11.51
CA VAL A 152 -0.53 6.13 11.90
C VAL A 152 -0.30 5.81 13.37
N HIS A 153 -1.37 5.81 14.16
CA HIS A 153 -1.29 5.46 15.57
C HIS A 153 -1.56 3.96 15.79
N ALA A 154 -0.52 3.18 16.03
CA ALA A 154 -0.60 1.74 16.27
C ALA A 154 -0.20 1.31 17.70
N VAL A 155 -0.16 2.23 18.66
CA VAL A 155 0.15 1.96 20.08
C VAL A 155 -1.14 1.62 20.87
N PRO A 156 -1.44 0.37 21.22
CA PRO A 156 -2.77 0.00 21.75
C PRO A 156 -3.09 0.52 23.15
N ASP A 157 -2.08 0.82 23.97
CA ASP A 157 -2.22 1.27 25.37
C ASP A 157 -1.95 2.77 25.56
N ALA A 158 -1.71 3.49 24.46
CA ALA A 158 -1.57 4.94 24.48
C ALA A 158 -2.93 5.63 24.35
N PRO A 159 -3.13 6.77 25.05
CA PRO A 159 -4.22 7.69 24.74
C PRO A 159 -3.99 8.37 23.38
N ALA A 160 -4.90 9.25 22.97
CA ALA A 160 -4.72 10.03 21.75
C ALA A 160 -3.36 10.76 21.72
N LEU A 161 -2.71 10.72 20.56
CA LEU A 161 -1.36 11.20 20.31
C LEU A 161 -1.37 12.46 19.45
N ALA A 162 -0.33 13.26 19.61
CA ALA A 162 -0.01 14.39 18.77
C ALA A 162 1.45 14.30 18.32
N TRP A 163 1.74 14.95 17.20
CA TRP A 163 3.05 15.04 16.59
C TRP A 163 3.43 16.50 16.45
N GLU A 164 4.62 16.82 16.89
CA GLU A 164 5.21 18.15 16.78
C GLU A 164 6.56 18.02 16.08
N SER A 165 6.91 18.96 15.22
CA SER A 165 8.25 19.05 14.65
C SER A 165 9.04 20.05 15.48
N THR A 166 10.35 19.86 15.62
CA THR A 166 11.20 20.86 16.30
C THR A 166 11.23 22.21 15.58
N ASP A 167 10.96 22.21 14.27
CA ASP A 167 11.08 23.37 13.40
C ASP A 167 9.74 24.10 13.16
N THR A 168 8.61 23.43 13.42
CA THR A 168 7.25 23.97 13.19
C THR A 168 6.29 23.63 14.34
N SER A 169 5.17 24.35 14.47
CA SER A 169 4.12 24.01 15.45
C SER A 169 3.54 22.60 15.22
N ALA A 170 2.63 22.16 16.10
CA ALA A 170 1.94 20.86 15.99
C ALA A 170 1.53 20.49 14.55
N VAL A 171 2.00 19.32 14.12
CA VAL A 171 1.85 18.75 12.78
C VAL A 171 0.53 17.99 12.68
N VAL A 172 0.21 17.19 13.72
CA VAL A 172 -1.03 16.43 13.87
C VAL A 172 -1.42 16.42 15.34
N THR A 173 -2.72 16.50 15.67
CA THR A 173 -3.20 16.44 17.05
C THR A 173 -4.37 15.49 17.22
N GLY A 174 -4.41 14.82 18.38
CA GLY A 174 -5.57 14.03 18.80
C GLY A 174 -5.83 12.77 17.98
N LEU A 175 -4.78 12.17 17.39
CA LEU A 175 -4.89 10.92 16.65
C LEU A 175 -5.18 9.80 17.66
N GLU A 176 -6.32 9.12 17.55
CA GLU A 176 -6.66 7.98 18.41
C GLU A 176 -6.06 6.67 17.87
N PHE A 177 -5.98 5.63 18.71
CA PHE A 177 -5.55 4.31 18.27
C PHE A 177 -6.34 3.82 17.05
N GLY A 178 -5.61 3.35 16.03
CA GLY A 178 -6.19 2.89 14.77
C GLY A 178 -6.48 4.00 13.75
N GLN A 179 -6.31 5.28 14.12
CA GLN A 179 -6.49 6.38 13.20
C GLN A 179 -5.23 6.70 12.39
N VAL A 180 -5.47 7.31 11.24
CA VAL A 180 -4.47 7.75 10.26
C VAL A 180 -4.70 9.22 9.96
N SER A 181 -3.65 10.03 9.97
CA SER A 181 -3.78 11.45 9.66
C SER A 181 -3.98 11.70 8.15
N ASN A 182 -4.34 12.93 7.81
CA ASN A 182 -4.08 13.43 6.46
C ASN A 182 -2.56 13.53 6.22
N TYR A 183 -2.17 13.62 4.95
CA TYR A 183 -0.78 13.91 4.58
C TYR A 183 -0.39 15.34 4.94
N VAL A 184 0.86 15.51 5.35
CA VAL A 184 1.49 16.79 5.67
C VAL A 184 2.82 16.87 4.91
N ALA A 185 3.11 18.03 4.33
CA ALA A 185 4.42 18.29 3.71
C ALA A 185 5.41 18.76 4.78
N LEU A 186 6.59 18.16 4.79
CA LEU A 186 7.73 18.51 5.64
C LEU A 186 8.95 18.83 4.78
N ASP A 187 9.82 19.68 5.31
CA ASP A 187 11.11 19.95 4.68
C ASP A 187 11.94 18.66 4.64
N PRO A 188 12.57 18.33 3.49
CA PRO A 188 13.43 17.16 3.39
C PRO A 188 14.77 17.37 4.13
N GLY A 189 15.41 16.27 4.49
CA GLY A 189 16.65 16.21 5.26
C GLY A 189 16.44 15.64 6.66
N PHE A 190 17.39 15.93 7.56
CA PHE A 190 17.30 15.52 8.96
C PHE A 190 16.27 16.37 9.69
N THR A 191 15.32 15.71 10.35
CA THR A 191 14.34 16.37 11.22
C THR A 191 14.08 15.52 12.46
N THR A 192 13.64 16.16 13.52
CA THR A 192 13.25 15.52 14.77
C THR A 192 11.77 15.73 15.00
N LEU A 193 11.04 14.64 15.20
CA LEU A 193 9.63 14.65 15.50
C LEU A 193 9.39 14.24 16.96
N LEU A 194 8.66 15.06 17.69
CA LEU A 194 8.23 14.82 19.05
C LEU A 194 6.86 14.16 19.04
N LEU A 195 6.76 13.03 19.73
CA LEU A 195 5.49 12.39 20.01
C LEU A 195 4.97 12.85 21.37
N THR A 196 3.79 13.47 21.39
CA THR A 196 3.14 13.93 22.62
C THR A 196 1.78 13.28 22.79
N THR A 197 1.19 13.36 23.99
CA THR A 197 -0.20 12.97 24.21
C THR A 197 -1.14 14.18 24.23
N THR A 198 -2.38 14.00 23.80
CA THR A 198 -3.47 14.97 24.00
C THR A 198 -4.46 14.54 25.08
N ALA A 199 -4.11 13.56 25.92
CA ALA A 199 -4.97 13.05 26.98
C ALA A 199 -5.41 14.18 27.93
N ALA A 200 -6.70 14.48 27.95
CA ALA A 200 -7.28 15.47 28.85
C ALA A 200 -7.55 14.91 30.25
N GLU A 201 -7.76 13.59 30.37
CA GLU A 201 -8.11 12.93 31.63
C GLU A 201 -7.01 11.98 32.09
N VAL A 202 -6.52 12.24 33.30
CA VAL A 202 -5.57 11.41 34.04
C VAL A 202 -6.38 10.41 34.85
N THR A 203 -6.43 9.15 34.44
CA THR A 203 -7.19 8.09 35.14
C THR A 203 -6.40 7.46 36.28
N ALA A 204 -5.07 7.45 36.15
CA ALA A 204 -4.11 7.07 37.18
C ALA A 204 -3.05 8.17 37.35
N PHE A 205 -2.48 8.31 38.55
CA PHE A 205 -1.45 9.32 38.83
C PHE A 205 -0.20 9.23 37.92
N THR A 206 0.00 8.09 37.26
CA THR A 206 1.09 7.82 36.32
C THR A 206 0.72 8.09 34.85
N ASP A 207 -0.49 8.54 34.54
CA ASP A 207 -0.89 8.82 33.17
C ASP A 207 -0.29 10.15 32.71
N PRO A 208 0.29 10.20 31.49
CA PRO A 208 0.80 11.44 30.95
C PRO A 208 -0.33 12.45 30.73
N VAL A 209 -0.09 13.70 31.08
CA VAL A 209 -1.01 14.82 30.82
C VAL A 209 -0.80 15.36 29.42
N ALA A 210 -1.83 16.00 28.84
CA ALA A 210 -1.73 16.66 27.54
C ALA A 210 -0.45 17.52 27.40
N GLY A 211 0.26 17.34 26.28
CA GLY A 211 1.53 18.00 25.98
C GLY A 211 2.78 17.33 26.57
N THR A 212 2.63 16.22 27.31
CA THR A 212 3.80 15.45 27.75
C THR A 212 4.47 14.80 26.54
N VAL A 213 5.76 15.02 26.37
CA VAL A 213 6.60 14.31 25.39
C VAL A 213 6.74 12.86 25.85
N LEU A 214 6.30 11.94 24.99
CA LEU A 214 6.36 10.50 25.21
C LEU A 214 7.62 9.90 24.58
N ASP A 215 8.02 10.40 23.42
CA ASP A 215 9.23 9.98 22.71
C ASP A 215 9.69 11.04 21.69
N GLU A 216 10.91 10.87 21.20
CA GLU A 216 11.55 11.70 20.18
C GLU A 216 12.13 10.81 19.08
N PHE A 217 11.83 11.14 17.82
CA PHE A 217 12.27 10.36 16.67
C PHE A 217 13.07 11.23 15.69
N ASP A 218 14.34 10.90 15.53
CA ASP A 218 15.20 11.47 14.50
C ASP A 218 15.01 10.72 13.17
N LEU A 219 14.73 11.46 12.11
CA LEU A 219 14.43 10.93 10.79
C LEU A 219 15.23 11.65 9.70
N GLU A 220 15.51 10.94 8.62
CA GLU A 220 16.00 11.52 7.37
C GLU A 220 14.91 11.35 6.30
N LEU A 221 14.39 12.46 5.80
CA LEU A 221 13.32 12.46 4.81
C LEU A 221 13.85 12.92 3.45
N ASP A 222 13.76 12.07 2.44
CA ASP A 222 14.16 12.44 1.08
C ASP A 222 13.12 13.33 0.37
N ALA A 223 13.61 14.29 -0.42
CA ALA A 223 12.77 15.15 -1.24
C ALA A 223 12.03 14.37 -2.33
N GLY A 224 10.73 14.66 -2.52
CA GLY A 224 9.89 14.00 -3.51
C GLY A 224 9.49 12.57 -3.13
N LYS A 225 9.61 12.21 -1.86
CA LYS A 225 9.16 10.92 -1.32
C LYS A 225 7.91 11.07 -0.46
N VAL A 226 7.15 9.99 -0.38
CA VAL A 226 5.93 9.88 0.42
C VAL A 226 6.15 8.81 1.48
N TYR A 227 5.80 9.10 2.72
CA TYR A 227 6.02 8.19 3.84
C TYR A 227 4.76 8.00 4.70
N SER A 228 4.58 6.78 5.18
CA SER A 228 3.76 6.43 6.32
C SER A 228 4.63 6.28 7.57
N LEU A 229 4.40 7.13 8.57
CA LEU A 229 5.06 7.08 9.87
C LEU A 229 4.16 6.32 10.83
N VAL A 230 4.47 5.04 11.09
CA VAL A 230 3.65 4.18 11.94
C VAL A 230 4.29 4.07 13.32
N VAL A 231 3.71 4.75 14.32
CA VAL A 231 4.16 4.59 15.71
C VAL A 231 3.52 3.37 16.33
N THR A 232 4.35 2.50 16.91
CA THR A 232 3.96 1.22 17.51
C THR A 232 4.74 0.99 18.81
N GLY A 233 4.47 -0.13 19.47
CA GLY A 233 5.02 -0.46 20.79
C GLY A 233 3.96 -0.36 21.86
N LEU A 234 4.39 -0.34 23.11
CA LEU A 234 3.56 -0.13 24.29
C LEU A 234 4.08 1.08 25.06
N LEU A 235 3.19 1.96 25.46
CA LEU A 235 3.51 3.11 26.31
C LEU A 235 3.95 2.67 27.71
N ARG A 236 3.37 1.58 28.23
CA ARG A 236 3.65 1.07 29.60
C ARG A 236 4.16 -0.37 29.59
N GLY A 237 4.90 -0.77 28.55
CA GLY A 237 5.40 -2.13 28.43
C GLY A 237 6.57 -2.27 27.48
N ASP A 238 6.98 -3.51 27.27
CA ASP A 238 7.94 -3.90 26.23
C ASP A 238 7.20 -4.61 25.08
N PRO A 239 7.57 -4.35 23.82
CA PRO A 239 8.54 -3.35 23.38
C PRO A 239 8.02 -1.92 23.64
N GLY A 240 8.93 -1.02 24.02
CA GLY A 240 8.63 0.41 24.15
C GLY A 240 8.23 1.06 22.82
N LEU A 241 7.93 2.35 22.86
CA LEU A 241 7.55 3.11 21.66
C LEU A 241 8.68 3.06 20.61
N GLN A 242 8.27 2.90 19.36
CA GLN A 242 9.17 2.94 18.21
C GLN A 242 8.40 3.43 16.98
N LEU A 243 9.15 3.92 15.99
CA LEU A 243 8.60 4.42 14.75
C LEU A 243 9.05 3.56 13.56
N ILE A 244 8.09 3.09 12.77
CA ILE A 244 8.36 2.46 11.47
C ILE A 244 8.24 3.57 10.42
N LEU A 245 9.37 3.94 9.82
CA LEU A 245 9.41 4.83 8.66
C LEU A 245 9.18 4.02 7.39
N SER A 246 8.00 4.16 6.80
CA SER A 246 7.59 3.35 5.65
C SER A 246 7.46 4.22 4.40
N GLU A 247 8.45 4.19 3.51
CA GLU A 247 8.34 4.85 2.20
C GLU A 247 7.23 4.17 1.38
N GLU A 248 6.29 4.95 0.86
CA GLU A 248 5.20 4.46 0.01
C GLU A 248 5.67 4.32 -1.42
N ASP A 249 5.54 3.12 -1.98
CA ASP A 249 5.73 2.96 -3.41
C ASP A 249 4.54 3.60 -4.11
N GLN A 250 4.84 4.35 -5.16
CA GLN A 250 3.82 4.89 -6.02
C GLN A 250 3.89 4.04 -7.27
N ALA A 251 2.87 3.22 -7.52
CA ALA A 251 2.65 2.64 -8.84
C ALA A 251 2.31 3.75 -9.85
N ASN A 252 3.26 4.65 -10.11
CA ASN A 252 3.27 5.60 -11.20
C ASN A 252 3.67 4.87 -12.49
N GLU A 253 3.04 3.73 -12.82
CA GLU A 253 3.26 3.03 -14.09
C GLU A 253 1.99 2.42 -14.71
N PHE A 254 0.80 2.97 -14.45
CA PHE A 254 -0.41 2.53 -15.16
C PHE A 254 -1.24 3.68 -15.78
N LEU A 255 -0.56 4.72 -16.27
CA LEU A 255 -1.15 5.68 -17.21
C LEU A 255 -1.08 5.17 -18.66
#